data_AF-A0A381SQ81-F1
#
_entry.id   AF-A0A381SQ81-F1
#
_cell.length_a   1.000
_cell.length_b   1.000
_cell.length_c   1.000
_cell.angle_alpha   90.00
_cell.angle_beta   90.00
_cell.angle_gamma   90.00
#
_symmetry.space_group_name_H-M   'P 1'
#
loop_
_entity.id
_entity.type
_entity.pdbx_description
1 polymer ?
#
loop_
_entity_poly.entity_id
_entity_poly.type
_entity_poly.pdbx_seq_one_letter_code
_entity_poly.pdbx_strand_id
1 'polypeptide(L)'
;MMAVLFAGTTMDTGVRLQRYIVQEWGDIYGIRFFRNPHIATAVAVAACLTLAFAAGGPDLTGGMALWPLFGTTNQLLAGLTLLLISVILVKHKRPIKYTLIPMAFVTTVALLAAIYQLGDLYEKGQFLLLGVDIVIVISAVCVLLEAGSALKRNLRISSNEK
;
A
#
# COMPACT_ATOMS: atom_id res chain seq x y z
N MET A 1 -5.92 -21.53 -20.96
CA MET A 1 -5.13 -20.61 -21.82
C MET A 1 -5.30 -19.15 -21.40
N MET A 2 -6.52 -18.59 -21.36
CA MET A 2 -6.71 -17.17 -20.97
C MET A 2 -6.19 -16.80 -19.58
N ALA A 3 -6.41 -17.64 -18.55
CA ALA A 3 -5.93 -17.36 -17.19
C ALA A 3 -4.39 -17.28 -17.09
N VAL A 4 -3.68 -18.13 -17.82
CA VAL A 4 -2.19 -18.15 -17.83
C VAL A 4 -1.64 -16.93 -18.56
N LEU A 5 -2.24 -16.56 -19.69
CA LEU A 5 -1.84 -15.35 -20.44
C LEU A 5 -2.14 -14.08 -19.64
N PHE A 6 -3.31 -14.01 -18.99
CA PHE A 6 -3.68 -12.90 -18.12
C PHE A 6 -2.72 -12.77 -16.92
N ALA A 7 -2.40 -13.89 -16.28
CA ALA A 7 -1.42 -13.93 -15.20
C ALA A 7 -0.04 -13.47 -15.67
N GLY A 8 0.40 -13.93 -16.85
CA GLY A 8 1.67 -13.53 -17.45
C GLY A 8 1.74 -12.03 -17.75
N THR A 9 0.71 -11.43 -18.36
CA THR A 9 0.67 -9.99 -18.65
C THR A 9 0.61 -9.14 -17.37
N THR A 10 -0.16 -9.60 -16.38
CA THR A 10 -0.24 -8.92 -15.08
C THR A 10 1.09 -8.99 -14.34
N MET A 11 1.78 -10.14 -14.40
CA MET A 11 3.10 -10.33 -13.81
C MET A 11 4.16 -9.44 -14.48
N ASP A 12 4.21 -9.38 -15.82
CA ASP A 12 5.13 -8.48 -16.55
C ASP A 12 4.91 -7.00 -16.17
N THR A 13 3.64 -6.59 -16.11
CA THR A 13 3.28 -5.23 -15.70
C THR A 13 3.67 -4.97 -14.24
N GLY A 14 3.42 -5.92 -13.35
CA GLY A 14 3.73 -5.82 -11.92
C GLY A 14 5.22 -5.67 -11.63
N VAL A 15 6.06 -6.53 -12.22
CA VAL A 15 7.53 -6.47 -12.07
C VAL A 15 8.07 -5.14 -12.62
N ARG A 16 7.49 -4.64 -13.71
CA ARG A 16 7.86 -3.35 -14.30
C ARG A 16 7.54 -2.17 -13.36
N LEU A 17 6.36 -2.16 -12.74
CA LEU A 17 6.00 -1.13 -11.75
C LEU A 17 6.90 -1.20 -10.53
N GLN A 18 7.18 -2.40 -10.02
CA GLN A 18 8.08 -2.58 -8.88
C GLN A 18 9.50 -2.08 -9.19
N ARG A 19 10.00 -2.34 -10.41
CA ARG A 19 11.27 -1.77 -10.89
C ARG A 19 11.26 -0.25 -10.87
N TYR A 20 10.18 0.40 -11.33
CA TYR A 20 10.09 1.86 -11.31
C TYR A 20 10.15 2.42 -9.89
N ILE A 21 9.45 1.81 -8.93
CA ILE A 21 9.52 2.19 -7.51
C ILE A 21 10.96 2.09 -6.98
N VAL A 22 11.68 1.01 -7.30
CA VAL A 22 13.09 0.84 -6.90
C VAL A 22 14.00 1.89 -7.54
N GLN A 23 13.75 2.25 -8.80
CA GLN A 23 14.50 3.30 -9.49
C GLN A 23 14.22 4.68 -8.90
N GLU A 24 12.97 4.97 -8.51
CA GLU A 24 12.60 6.20 -7.80
C GLU A 24 13.32 6.30 -6.45
N TRP A 25 13.45 5.19 -5.71
CA TRP A 25 14.28 5.18 -4.49
C TRP A 25 15.74 5.49 -4.80
N GLY A 26 16.29 4.94 -5.89
CA GLY A 26 17.64 5.26 -6.35
C GLY A 26 17.85 6.74 -6.67
N ASP A 27 16.84 7.42 -7.19
CA ASP A 27 16.88 8.85 -7.51
C ASP A 27 16.71 9.74 -6.27
N ILE A 28 15.72 9.43 -5.43
CA ILE A 28 15.40 10.18 -4.19
C ILE A 28 16.57 10.11 -3.18
N TYR A 29 17.15 8.92 -2.99
CA TYR A 29 18.24 8.70 -2.03
C TYR A 29 19.64 8.83 -2.63
N GLY A 30 19.77 9.18 -3.92
CA GLY A 30 21.05 9.38 -4.60
C GLY A 30 21.89 8.09 -4.77
N ILE A 31 21.28 6.92 -4.64
CA ILE A 31 21.97 5.63 -4.73
C ILE A 31 22.07 5.20 -6.19
N ARG A 32 23.24 5.44 -6.81
CA ARG A 32 23.51 5.14 -8.23
C ARG A 32 23.30 3.67 -8.61
N PHE A 33 23.36 2.75 -7.65
CA PHE A 33 23.15 1.31 -7.83
C PHE A 33 21.70 0.97 -8.23
N PHE A 34 20.70 1.58 -7.59
CA PHE A 34 19.29 1.33 -7.89
C PHE A 34 18.79 2.04 -9.15
N ARG A 35 19.59 2.94 -9.73
CA ARG A 35 19.28 3.60 -11.01
C ARG A 35 19.45 2.68 -12.21
N ASN A 36 20.29 1.64 -12.10
CA ASN A 36 20.53 0.70 -13.19
C ASN A 36 19.31 -0.23 -13.37
N PRO A 37 18.66 -0.25 -14.55
CA PRO A 37 17.44 -1.03 -14.78
C PRO A 37 17.62 -2.54 -14.55
N HIS A 38 18.80 -3.10 -14.82
CA HIS A 38 19.04 -4.54 -14.61
C HIS A 38 19.07 -4.91 -13.12
N ILE A 39 19.70 -4.06 -12.32
CA ILE A 39 19.82 -4.24 -10.87
C ILE A 39 18.47 -4.00 -10.20
N ALA A 40 17.76 -2.93 -10.60
CA ALA A 40 16.42 -2.64 -10.09
C ALA A 40 15.43 -3.78 -10.39
N THR A 41 15.52 -4.38 -11.59
CA THR A 41 14.69 -5.55 -11.93
C THR A 41 15.07 -6.77 -11.10
N ALA A 42 16.37 -7.04 -10.93
CA ALA A 42 16.84 -8.16 -10.12
C ALA A 42 16.37 -8.04 -8.66
N VAL A 43 16.44 -6.84 -8.07
CA VAL A 43 15.95 -6.55 -6.72
C VAL A 43 14.44 -6.70 -6.63
N ALA A 44 13.69 -6.19 -7.62
CA ALA A 44 12.24 -6.34 -7.66
C ALA A 44 11.82 -7.82 -7.70
N VAL A 45 12.43 -8.60 -8.60
CA VAL A 45 12.17 -10.04 -8.73
C VAL A 45 12.59 -10.78 -7.46
N ALA A 46 13.77 -10.50 -6.91
CA ALA A 46 14.26 -11.14 -5.69
C ALA A 46 13.35 -10.85 -4.49
N ALA A 47 12.86 -9.62 -4.33
CA ALA A 47 11.94 -9.26 -3.25
C ALA A 47 10.60 -10.01 -3.41
N CYS A 48 10.04 -10.05 -4.62
CA CYS A 48 8.80 -10.76 -4.90
C CYS A 48 8.95 -12.28 -4.66
N LEU A 49 10.06 -12.86 -5.11
CA LEU A 49 10.36 -14.28 -4.97
C LEU A 49 10.60 -14.66 -3.50
N THR A 50 11.33 -13.84 -2.76
CA THR A 50 11.55 -14.02 -1.32
C THR A 50 10.22 -14.01 -0.57
N LEU A 51 9.33 -13.04 -0.86
CA LEU A 51 8.01 -12.98 -0.25
C LEU A 51 7.15 -14.20 -0.59
N ALA A 52 7.13 -14.63 -1.85
CA ALA A 52 6.31 -15.76 -2.31
C ALA A 52 6.74 -17.09 -1.67
N PHE A 53 8.05 -17.36 -1.61
CA PHE A 53 8.57 -18.61 -1.06
C PHE A 53 8.67 -18.59 0.46
N ALA A 54 9.04 -17.46 1.07
CA ALA A 54 9.09 -17.35 2.54
C ALA A 54 7.70 -17.40 3.17
N ALA A 55 6.66 -16.97 2.47
CA ALA A 55 5.27 -17.10 2.93
C ALA A 55 4.77 -18.56 2.92
N GLY A 56 5.33 -19.42 2.06
CA GLY A 56 4.73 -20.72 1.73
C GLY A 56 5.28 -21.93 2.44
N GLY A 57 6.43 -21.81 3.10
CA GLY A 57 7.09 -22.95 3.74
C GLY A 57 7.25 -24.15 2.78
N PRO A 58 7.37 -25.38 3.31
CA PRO A 58 7.46 -26.61 2.51
C PRO A 58 6.20 -26.89 1.67
N ASP A 59 5.05 -26.36 2.07
CA ASP A 59 3.73 -26.72 1.53
C ASP A 59 3.29 -25.83 0.36
N LEU A 60 4.12 -24.85 -0.06
CA LEU A 60 3.84 -23.94 -1.17
C LEU A 60 2.52 -23.14 -1.02
N THR A 61 2.01 -22.97 0.21
CA THR A 61 0.74 -22.30 0.51
C THR A 61 0.87 -20.77 0.66
N GLY A 62 2.01 -20.21 0.28
CA GLY A 62 2.38 -18.83 0.59
C GLY A 62 1.44 -17.79 0.00
N GLY A 63 0.85 -18.10 -1.16
CA GLY A 63 -0.18 -17.28 -1.77
C GLY A 63 -1.42 -17.10 -0.90
N MET A 64 -1.82 -18.12 -0.13
CA MET A 64 -2.99 -18.01 0.76
C MET A 64 -2.72 -17.14 1.97
N ALA A 65 -1.48 -17.15 2.49
CA ALA A 65 -1.07 -16.28 3.60
C ALA A 65 -0.89 -14.81 3.15
N LEU A 66 -0.42 -14.60 1.91
CA LEU A 66 -0.28 -13.28 1.30
C LEU A 66 -1.62 -12.63 0.93
N TRP A 67 -2.67 -13.41 0.70
CA TRP A 67 -3.96 -12.91 0.22
C TRP A 67 -4.59 -11.84 1.13
N PRO A 68 -4.73 -12.04 2.45
CA PRO A 68 -5.27 -11.00 3.31
C PRO A 68 -4.37 -9.75 3.41
N LEU A 69 -3.03 -9.89 3.34
CA LEU A 69 -2.09 -8.76 3.28
C LEU A 69 -2.31 -7.89 2.02
N PHE A 70 -2.58 -8.54 0.89
CA PHE A 70 -2.95 -7.86 -0.35
C PHE A 70 -4.28 -7.11 -0.19
N GLY A 71 -5.27 -7.73 0.47
CA GLY A 71 -6.55 -7.11 0.79
C GLY A 71 -6.42 -5.84 1.62
N THR A 72 -5.68 -5.89 2.74
CA THR A 72 -5.47 -4.74 3.64
C THR A 72 -4.70 -3.62 2.94
N THR A 73 -3.64 -3.94 2.20
CA THR A 73 -2.85 -2.95 1.43
C THR A 73 -3.70 -2.20 0.40
N ASN A 74 -4.59 -2.91 -0.32
CA ASN A 74 -5.47 -2.28 -1.30
C ASN A 74 -6.47 -1.32 -0.65
N GLN A 75 -6.97 -1.65 0.55
CA GLN A 75 -7.86 -0.76 1.28
C GLN A 75 -7.13 0.50 1.76
N LEU A 76 -5.85 0.39 2.13
CA LEU A 76 -5.03 1.57 2.44
C LEU A 76 -4.80 2.45 1.21
N LEU A 77 -4.53 1.87 0.04
CA LEU A 77 -4.42 2.62 -1.21
C LEU A 77 -5.75 3.32 -1.56
N ALA A 78 -6.89 2.66 -1.33
CA ALA A 78 -8.20 3.27 -1.47
C ALA A 78 -8.40 4.45 -0.50
N GLY A 79 -7.96 4.31 0.76
CA GLY A 79 -7.97 5.41 1.75
C GLY A 79 -7.14 6.61 1.30
N LEU A 80 -5.91 6.37 0.81
CA LEU A 80 -5.00 7.41 0.32
C LEU A 80 -5.53 8.11 -0.95
N THR A 81 -6.14 7.37 -1.88
CA THR A 81 -6.71 7.97 -3.09
C THR A 81 -7.92 8.86 -2.74
N LEU A 82 -8.79 8.43 -1.83
CA LEU A 82 -9.91 9.26 -1.36
C LEU A 82 -9.44 10.49 -0.57
N LEU A 83 -8.34 10.40 0.18
CA LEU A 83 -7.68 11.56 0.79
C LEU A 83 -7.28 12.57 -0.29
N LEU A 84 -6.56 12.12 -1.33
CA LEU A 84 -6.10 12.97 -2.42
C LEU A 84 -7.28 13.64 -3.14
N ILE A 85 -8.33 12.89 -3.47
CA ILE A 85 -9.56 13.43 -4.07
C ILE A 85 -10.20 14.47 -3.15
N SER A 86 -10.26 14.21 -1.84
CA SER A 86 -10.80 15.16 -0.86
C SER A 86 -10.02 16.48 -0.86
N VAL A 87 -8.68 16.43 -0.92
CA VAL A 87 -7.82 17.62 -1.01
C VAL A 87 -8.05 18.37 -2.33
N ILE A 88 -8.23 17.67 -3.45
CA ILE A 88 -8.54 18.29 -4.75
C ILE A 88 -9.90 18.98 -4.72
N LEU A 89 -10.93 18.37 -4.10
CA LEU A 89 -12.27 18.95 -3.96
C LEU A 89 -12.27 20.21 -3.09
N VAL A 90 -11.50 20.22 -2.00
CA VAL A 90 -11.29 21.44 -1.19
C VAL A 90 -10.79 22.57 -2.08
N LYS A 91 -9.74 22.32 -2.87
CA LYS A 91 -9.15 23.34 -3.76
C LYS A 91 -10.15 23.89 -4.78
N HIS A 92 -11.09 23.07 -5.21
CA HIS A 92 -12.17 23.47 -6.12
C HIS A 92 -13.42 24.02 -5.41
N LYS A 93 -13.39 24.22 -4.09
CA LYS A 93 -14.51 24.70 -3.27
C LYS A 93 -15.80 23.86 -3.42
N ARG A 94 -15.65 22.55 -3.64
CA ARG A 94 -16.75 21.58 -3.81
C ARG A 94 -17.04 20.83 -2.51
N PRO A 95 -18.25 20.25 -2.33
CA PRO A 95 -18.60 19.57 -1.08
C PRO A 95 -17.78 18.29 -0.85
N ILE A 96 -16.97 18.30 0.20
CA ILE A 96 -15.98 17.25 0.54
C ILE A 96 -16.64 16.08 1.31
N LYS A 97 -17.88 16.24 1.79
CA LYS A 97 -18.57 15.24 2.62
C LYS A 97 -18.69 13.87 1.93
N TYR A 98 -18.88 13.87 0.62
CA TYR A 98 -19.06 12.65 -0.18
C TYR A 98 -17.79 11.80 -0.31
N THR A 99 -16.61 12.39 -0.12
CA THR A 99 -15.33 11.67 -0.20
C THR A 99 -14.78 11.36 1.19
N LEU A 100 -15.00 12.23 2.17
CA LEU A 100 -14.53 12.03 3.55
C LEU A 100 -15.24 10.88 4.27
N ILE A 101 -16.55 10.70 4.08
CA ILE A 101 -17.29 9.64 4.77
C ILE A 101 -16.81 8.25 4.32
N PRO A 102 -16.76 7.93 3.00
CA PRO A 102 -16.20 6.66 2.54
C PRO A 102 -14.74 6.48 2.95
N MET A 103 -13.95 7.55 2.93
CA MET A 103 -12.54 7.52 3.29
C MET A 103 -12.32 7.11 4.74
N ALA A 104 -13.03 7.75 5.68
CA ALA A 104 -12.93 7.43 7.10
C ALA A 104 -13.40 6.00 7.37
N PHE A 105 -14.48 5.57 6.72
CA PHE A 105 -15.00 4.21 6.85
C PHE A 105 -13.98 3.16 6.38
N VAL A 106 -13.51 3.27 5.12
CA VAL A 106 -12.57 2.29 4.53
C VAL A 106 -11.26 2.25 5.32
N THR A 107 -10.70 3.41 5.68
CA THR A 107 -9.42 3.45 6.40
C THR A 107 -9.54 2.88 7.82
N THR A 108 -10.67 3.10 8.50
CA THR A 108 -10.92 2.51 9.83
C THR A 108 -11.09 1.00 9.74
N VAL A 109 -11.88 0.51 8.79
CA VAL A 109 -12.06 -0.94 8.57
C VAL A 109 -10.74 -1.61 8.19
N ALA A 110 -9.93 -0.96 7.35
CA ALA A 110 -8.60 -1.46 6.98
C ALA A 110 -7.66 -1.57 8.18
N LEU A 111 -7.67 -0.57 9.07
CA LEU A 111 -6.87 -0.60 10.30
C LEU A 111 -7.31 -1.74 11.22
N LEU A 112 -8.61 -1.92 11.41
CA LEU A 112 -9.14 -3.02 12.24
C LEU A 112 -8.79 -4.38 11.65
N ALA A 113 -8.92 -4.54 10.32
CA ALA A 113 -8.56 -5.76 9.62
C ALA A 113 -7.06 -6.07 9.76
N ALA A 114 -6.19 -5.06 9.61
CA ALA A 114 -4.75 -5.23 9.76
C ALA A 114 -4.37 -5.57 11.21
N ILE A 115 -4.99 -4.97 12.23
CA ILE A 115 -4.73 -5.33 13.64
C ILE A 115 -5.16 -6.78 13.94
N TYR A 116 -6.32 -7.20 13.43
CA TYR A 116 -6.78 -8.59 13.59
C TYR A 116 -5.82 -9.57 12.90
N GLN A 117 -5.38 -9.22 11.69
CA GLN A 117 -4.41 -10.00 10.93
C GLN A 117 -3.06 -10.11 11.63
N LEU A 118 -2.58 -9.04 12.25
CA LEU A 118 -1.33 -9.02 13.01
C LEU A 118 -1.33 -10.06 14.13
N GLY A 119 -2.44 -10.20 14.85
CA GLY A 119 -2.62 -11.23 15.88
C GLY A 119 -2.57 -12.65 15.32
N ASP A 120 -3.30 -12.91 14.23
CA ASP A 120 -3.33 -14.21 13.55
C ASP A 120 -1.95 -14.62 12.99
N LEU A 121 -1.19 -13.68 12.42
CA LEU A 121 0.16 -13.92 11.92
C LEU A 121 1.18 -14.16 13.05
N TYR A 122 0.98 -13.51 14.20
CA TYR A 122 1.81 -13.72 15.39
C TYR A 122 1.61 -15.13 15.94
N GLU A 123 0.37 -15.60 16.06
CA GLU A 123 0.06 -16.96 16.51
C GLU A 123 0.59 -18.04 15.56
N LYS A 124 0.59 -17.77 14.25
CA LYS A 124 1.13 -18.68 13.22
C LYS A 124 2.65 -18.67 13.11
N GLY A 125 3.35 -17.80 13.83
CA GLY A 125 4.82 -17.72 13.83
C GLY A 125 5.45 -17.27 12.50
N GLN A 126 4.67 -16.63 11.62
CA GLN A 126 5.16 -16.18 10.31
C GLN A 126 5.84 -14.80 10.40
N PHE A 127 7.04 -14.77 10.98
CA PHE A 127 7.75 -13.52 11.30
C PHE A 127 7.99 -12.57 10.12
N LEU A 128 8.22 -13.09 8.91
CA LEU A 128 8.44 -12.25 7.74
C LEU A 128 7.15 -11.50 7.34
N LEU A 129 6.02 -12.22 7.28
CA LEU A 129 4.73 -11.63 6.94
C LEU A 129 4.25 -10.70 8.05
N LEU A 130 4.52 -11.04 9.32
CA LEU A 130 4.26 -10.19 10.46
C LEU A 130 5.01 -8.85 10.32
N GLY A 131 6.28 -8.88 9.90
CA GLY A 131 7.06 -7.67 9.64
C GLY A 131 6.44 -6.79 8.56
N VAL A 132 5.97 -7.39 7.47
CA VAL A 132 5.27 -6.66 6.39
C VAL A 132 3.94 -6.07 6.91
N ASP A 133 3.18 -6.83 7.69
CA ASP A 133 1.90 -6.37 8.25
C ASP A 133 2.08 -5.20 9.24
N ILE A 134 3.13 -5.24 10.06
CA ILE A 134 3.49 -4.11 10.94
C ILE A 134 3.73 -2.83 10.11
N VAL A 135 4.43 -2.93 8.98
CA VAL A 135 4.64 -1.79 8.08
C VAL A 135 3.32 -1.27 7.50
N ILE A 136 2.39 -2.17 7.17
CA ILE A 136 1.04 -1.82 6.70
C ILE A 136 0.26 -1.09 7.80
N VAL A 137 0.27 -1.60 9.04
CA VAL A 137 -0.39 -0.96 10.19
C VAL A 137 0.18 0.43 10.45
N ILE A 138 1.51 0.58 10.45
CA ILE A 138 2.16 1.89 10.62
C ILE A 138 1.72 2.85 9.50
N SER A 139 1.72 2.38 8.26
CA SER A 139 1.29 3.18 7.10
C SER A 139 -0.18 3.58 7.21
N ALA A 140 -1.05 2.68 7.68
CA ALA A 140 -2.47 2.95 7.90
C ALA A 140 -2.68 4.07 8.92
N VAL A 141 -1.96 4.01 10.04
CA VAL A 141 -1.98 5.06 11.07
C VAL A 141 -1.48 6.39 10.49
N CYS A 142 -0.39 6.39 9.73
CA CYS A 142 0.10 7.59 9.04
C CYS A 142 -0.94 8.20 8.10
N VAL A 143 -1.66 7.39 7.32
CA VAL A 143 -2.73 7.87 6.42
C VAL A 143 -3.87 8.51 7.22
N LEU A 144 -4.29 7.90 8.34
CA LEU A 144 -5.32 8.48 9.22
C LEU A 144 -4.88 9.83 9.81
N LEU A 145 -3.62 9.92 10.26
CA LEU A 145 -3.07 11.16 10.80
C LEU A 145 -2.97 12.25 9.72
N GLU A 146 -2.47 11.91 8.53
CA GLU A 146 -2.37 12.85 7.41
C GLU A 146 -3.77 13.30 6.95
N ALA A 147 -4.77 12.42 7.04
CA ALA A 147 -6.17 12.78 6.80
C ALA A 147 -6.71 13.82 7.77
N GLY A 148 -6.52 13.60 9.07
CA GLY A 148 -6.91 14.56 10.09
C GLY A 148 -6.19 15.91 9.91
N SER A 149 -4.87 15.85 9.67
CA SER A 149 -4.02 17.03 9.45
C SER A 149 -4.42 17.81 8.19
N ALA A 150 -4.58 17.12 7.05
CA ALA A 150 -4.96 17.72 5.78
C ALA A 150 -6.34 18.35 5.88
N LEU A 151 -7.31 17.72 6.54
CA LEU A 151 -8.64 18.29 6.72
C LEU A 151 -8.59 19.57 7.57
N LYS A 152 -7.87 19.53 8.70
CA LYS A 152 -7.72 20.69 9.60
C LYS A 152 -7.02 21.87 8.91
N ARG A 153 -5.97 21.61 8.14
CA ARG A 153 -5.23 22.62 7.38
C ARG A 153 -6.13 23.29 6.33
N ASN A 154 -6.89 22.50 5.59
CA ASN A 154 -7.74 22.97 4.50
C ASN A 154 -8.99 23.73 4.99
N LEU A 155 -9.60 23.31 6.11
CA LEU A 155 -10.69 24.06 6.74
C LEU A 155 -10.23 25.44 7.23
N ARG A 156 -9.00 25.54 7.76
CA ARG A 156 -8.42 26.82 8.21
C ARG A 156 -8.18 27.79 7.04
N ILE A 157 -7.75 27.30 5.89
CA ILE A 157 -7.54 28.12 4.69
C ILE A 157 -8.88 28.66 4.16
N SER A 158 -9.92 27.83 4.09
CA SER A 158 -11.24 28.27 3.62
C SER A 158 -11.90 29.31 4.54
N SER A 159 -11.57 29.30 5.84
CA SER A 159 -12.05 30.30 6.81
C SER A 159 -11.29 31.63 6.74
N ASN A 160 -10.06 31.65 6.21
CA ASN A 160 -9.23 32.86 6.12
C ASN A 160 -9.41 33.59 4.77
N GLU A 161 -10.11 32.97 3.82
CA GLU A 161 -10.45 33.50 2.50
C GLU A 161 -11.87 34.13 2.47
N LYS A 162 -12.57 34.14 3.62
CA LYS A 162 -13.85 34.84 3.85
C LYS A 162 -13.63 36.06 4.72
#